data_AF-X1MJS8-F1
#
_entry.id   AF-X1MJS8-F1
#
_cell.length_a   1.000
_cell.length_b   1.000
_cell.length_c   1.000
_cell.angle_alpha   90.00
_cell.angle_beta   90.00
_cell.angle_gamma   90.00
#
_symmetry.space_group_name_H-M   'P 1'
#
loop_
_entity.id
_entity.type
_entity.pdbx_description
1 polymer ?
#
loop_
_entity_poly.entity_id
_entity_poly.type
_entity_poly.pdbx_seq_one_letter_code
_entity_poly.pdbx_strand_id
1 'polypeptide(L)'
;MFGTDDPEQAVRQILNEVRSRGDAALFDYTLKIDGIKLTSLEVSKEQITKAYQEVDSELVSALKLAAERIRSFHLAQKDALWRGITRQGSGQLIRPLERIGIYVPGGTACYPST
;
A
#
# COMPACT_ATOMS: atom_id res chain seq x y z
N MET A 1 17.33 16.09 -13.12
CA MET A 1 16.12 16.30 -12.30
C MET A 1 16.43 16.83 -10.91
N PHE A 2 17.38 16.23 -10.18
CA PHE A 2 17.68 16.60 -8.78
C PHE A 2 19.03 17.32 -8.58
N GLY A 3 19.80 17.53 -9.65
CA GLY A 3 21.09 18.24 -9.58
C GLY A 3 22.19 17.49 -8.80
N THR A 4 21.97 16.20 -8.52
CA THR A 4 22.89 15.30 -7.82
C THR A 4 22.75 13.89 -8.40
N ASP A 5 23.86 13.15 -8.42
CA ASP A 5 23.88 11.73 -8.77
C ASP A 5 23.78 10.83 -7.52
N ASP A 6 23.73 11.44 -6.32
CA ASP A 6 23.53 10.74 -5.05
C ASP A 6 22.03 10.51 -4.79
N PRO A 7 21.55 9.25 -4.79
CA PRO A 7 20.14 8.94 -4.54
C PRO A 7 19.66 9.43 -3.18
N GLU A 8 20.51 9.41 -2.15
CA GLU A 8 20.11 9.84 -0.81
C GLU A 8 19.79 11.34 -0.77
N GLN A 9 20.62 12.16 -1.42
CA GLN A 9 20.38 13.60 -1.53
C GLN A 9 19.11 13.90 -2.31
N ALA A 10 18.88 13.20 -3.44
CA ALA A 10 17.65 13.35 -4.22
C ALA A 10 16.40 13.00 -3.39
N VAL A 11 16.43 11.88 -2.66
CA VAL A 11 15.32 11.47 -1.77
C VAL A 11 15.09 12.49 -0.65
N ARG A 12 16.15 13.00 -0.01
CA ARG A 12 16.04 14.03 1.03
C ARG A 12 15.38 15.30 0.49
N GLN A 13 15.71 15.71 -0.73
CA GLN A 13 15.08 16.85 -1.38
C GLN A 13 13.58 16.59 -1.57
N ILE A 14 13.19 15.46 -2.16
CA ILE A 14 11.78 15.10 -2.38
C ILE A 14 11.01 15.10 -1.05
N LEU A 15 11.56 14.48 -0.01
CA LEU A 15 10.92 14.43 1.30
C LEU A 15 10.69 15.82 1.90
N ASN A 16 11.66 16.72 1.77
CA ASN A 16 11.52 18.08 2.27
C ASN A 16 10.46 18.87 1.51
N GLU A 17 10.40 18.72 0.19
CA GLU A 17 9.41 19.36 -0.67
C GLU A 17 7.99 18.85 -0.42
N VAL A 18 7.82 17.53 -0.24
CA VAL A 18 6.51 16.95 0.12
C VAL A 18 6.07 17.41 1.51
N ARG A 19 6.99 17.54 2.47
CA ARG A 19 6.66 18.07 3.81
C ARG A 19 6.24 19.54 3.79
N SER A 20 6.84 20.37 2.95
CA SER A 20 6.58 21.81 2.92
C SER A 20 5.39 22.18 2.03
N ARG A 21 5.19 21.48 0.92
CA ARG A 21 4.17 21.82 -0.10
C ARG A 21 3.03 20.81 -0.20
N GLY A 22 3.11 19.66 0.46
CA GLY A 22 2.07 18.63 0.43
C GLY A 22 1.77 18.15 -0.98
N ASP A 23 0.48 18.08 -1.33
CA ASP A 23 -0.01 17.55 -2.60
C ASP A 23 0.56 18.27 -3.83
N ALA A 24 0.85 19.56 -3.74
CA ALA A 24 1.46 20.29 -4.84
C ALA A 24 2.81 19.69 -5.26
N ALA A 25 3.62 19.25 -4.30
CA ALA A 25 4.87 18.55 -4.60
C ALA A 25 4.61 17.14 -5.17
N LEU A 26 3.56 16.45 -4.71
CA LEU A 26 3.19 15.13 -5.24
C LEU A 26 2.81 15.23 -6.73
N PHE A 27 1.93 16.16 -7.10
CA PHE A 27 1.58 16.40 -8.50
C PHE A 27 2.80 16.77 -9.36
N ASP A 28 3.68 17.64 -8.85
CA ASP A 28 4.91 18.03 -9.56
C ASP A 28 5.83 16.83 -9.79
N TYR A 29 6.05 16.00 -8.77
CA TYR A 29 6.94 14.85 -8.87
C TYR A 29 6.34 13.73 -9.72
N THR A 30 5.04 13.47 -9.64
CA THR A 30 4.38 12.53 -10.54
C THR A 30 4.51 12.97 -12.00
N LEU A 31 4.36 14.27 -12.30
CA LEU A 31 4.58 14.76 -13.67
C LEU A 31 6.04 14.60 -14.11
N LYS A 32 7.01 14.87 -13.24
CA LYS A 32 8.43 14.84 -13.58
C LYS A 32 9.03 13.43 -13.65
N ILE A 33 8.59 12.51 -12.78
CA ILE A 33 9.11 11.14 -12.68
C ILE A 33 8.30 10.22 -13.58
N ASP A 34 6.97 10.25 -13.45
CA ASP A 34 6.08 9.31 -14.13
C ASP A 34 5.61 9.86 -15.50
N GLY A 35 5.86 11.14 -15.78
CA GLY A 35 5.47 11.79 -17.04
C GLY A 35 3.97 12.07 -17.16
N ILE A 36 3.20 11.89 -16.08
CA ILE A 36 1.74 11.96 -16.09
C ILE A 36 1.26 13.17 -15.31
N LYS A 37 0.38 13.97 -15.93
CA LYS A 37 -0.32 15.05 -15.25
C LYS A 37 -1.58 14.50 -14.59
N LEU A 38 -1.56 14.34 -13.28
CA LEU A 38 -2.74 13.94 -12.52
C LEU A 38 -3.64 15.14 -12.19
N THR A 39 -4.93 14.86 -12.07
CA THR A 39 -5.95 15.78 -11.54
C THR A 39 -6.43 15.37 -10.14
N SER A 40 -6.20 14.12 -9.75
CA SER A 40 -6.48 13.55 -8.44
C SER A 40 -5.37 12.58 -8.07
N LEU A 41 -4.99 12.54 -6.79
CA LEU A 41 -4.07 11.54 -6.25
C LEU A 41 -4.79 10.23 -5.90
N GLU A 42 -6.09 10.30 -5.63
CA GLU A 42 -6.93 9.14 -5.30
C GLU A 42 -7.60 8.58 -6.55
N VAL A 43 -7.58 7.26 -6.69
CA VAL A 43 -8.32 6.52 -7.72
C VAL A 43 -9.80 6.48 -7.34
N SER A 44 -10.68 6.85 -8.27
CA SER A 44 -12.12 6.94 -7.97
C SER A 44 -12.75 5.54 -7.80
N LYS A 45 -13.85 5.47 -7.03
CA LYS A 45 -14.61 4.22 -6.84
C LYS A 45 -15.15 3.66 -8.15
N GLU A 46 -15.49 4.54 -9.08
CA GLU A 46 -15.97 4.19 -10.41
C GLU A 46 -14.85 3.53 -11.22
N GLN A 47 -13.62 4.06 -11.17
CA GLN A 47 -12.46 3.45 -11.82
C GLN A 47 -12.16 2.06 -11.25
N ILE A 48 -12.23 1.91 -9.91
CA ILE A 48 -12.03 0.61 -9.24
C ILE A 48 -13.10 -0.40 -9.69
N THR A 49 -14.37 0.02 -9.71
CA THR A 49 -15.49 -0.84 -10.11
C THR A 49 -15.36 -1.27 -11.56
N LYS A 50 -15.00 -0.34 -12.44
CA LYS A 50 -14.78 -0.62 -13.86
C LYS A 50 -13.63 -1.60 -14.07
N ALA A 51 -12.49 -1.38 -13.40
CA ALA A 51 -11.34 -2.28 -13.48
C ALA A 51 -11.72 -3.70 -13.03
N TYR A 52 -12.49 -3.84 -11.94
CA TYR A 52 -12.96 -5.14 -11.48
C TYR A 52 -13.85 -5.87 -12.51
N GLN A 53 -14.65 -5.13 -13.28
CA GLN A 53 -15.50 -5.69 -14.34
C GLN A 53 -14.71 -6.10 -15.60
N GLU A 54 -13.53 -5.51 -15.82
CA GLU A 54 -12.66 -5.82 -16.96
C GLU A 54 -11.78 -7.06 -16.72
N VAL A 55 -11.61 -7.48 -15.46
CA VAL A 55 -10.78 -8.65 -15.10
C VAL A 55 -11.55 -9.96 -15.34
N ASP A 56 -10.86 -10.97 -15.88
CA ASP A 56 -11.40 -12.31 -16.06
C ASP A 56 -11.96 -12.91 -14.76
N SER A 57 -13.16 -13.48 -14.84
CA SER A 57 -13.86 -14.10 -13.71
C SER A 57 -13.07 -15.24 -13.03
N GLU A 58 -12.28 -16.00 -13.78
CA GLU A 58 -11.43 -17.06 -13.28
C GLU A 58 -10.27 -16.47 -12.47
N LEU A 59 -9.64 -15.39 -12.97
CA LEU A 59 -8.59 -14.69 -12.25
C LEU A 59 -9.12 -14.05 -10.96
N VAL A 60 -10.30 -13.42 -11.00
CA VAL A 60 -10.96 -12.91 -9.80
C VAL A 60 -11.21 -14.02 -8.79
N SER A 61 -11.67 -15.19 -9.24
CA SER A 61 -11.93 -16.34 -8.38
C SER A 61 -10.63 -16.86 -7.74
N ALA A 62 -9.54 -16.94 -8.50
CA ALA A 62 -8.23 -17.34 -8.00
C ALA A 62 -7.69 -16.36 -6.94
N LEU A 63 -7.82 -15.06 -7.17
CA LEU A 63 -7.40 -14.02 -6.21
C LEU A 63 -8.24 -14.06 -4.93
N LYS A 64 -9.55 -14.28 -5.03
CA LYS A 64 -10.42 -14.46 -3.85
C LYS A 64 -10.03 -15.67 -3.02
N LEU A 65 -9.74 -16.80 -3.66
CA LEU A 65 -9.27 -18.01 -2.96
C LEU A 65 -7.93 -17.77 -2.26
N ALA A 66 -6.99 -17.08 -2.91
CA ALA A 66 -5.71 -16.71 -2.31
C ALA A 66 -5.92 -15.80 -1.08
N ALA A 67 -6.74 -14.75 -1.22
CA ALA A 67 -7.06 -13.82 -0.13
C ALA A 67 -7.72 -14.53 1.07
N GLU A 68 -8.65 -15.46 0.81
CA GLU A 68 -9.31 -16.27 1.85
C GLU A 68 -8.31 -17.12 2.62
N ARG A 69 -7.39 -17.80 1.93
CA ARG A 69 -6.35 -18.62 2.57
C ARG A 69 -5.40 -17.78 3.41
N ILE A 70 -4.92 -16.64 2.88
CA ILE A 70 -4.06 -15.69 3.60
C ILE A 70 -4.77 -15.21 4.86
N ARG A 71 -6.04 -14.80 4.75
CA ARG A 71 -6.84 -14.33 5.89
C ARG A 71 -7.00 -15.42 6.95
N SER A 72 -7.35 -16.64 6.53
CA SER A 72 -7.58 -17.77 7.45
C SER A 72 -6.33 -18.09 8.26
N PHE A 73 -5.16 -18.10 7.62
CA PHE A 73 -3.88 -18.32 8.29
C PHE A 73 -3.57 -17.24 9.35
N HIS A 74 -3.69 -15.96 8.98
CA HIS A 74 -3.38 -14.86 9.90
C HIS A 74 -4.40 -14.72 11.04
N LEU A 75 -5.66 -15.10 10.83
CA LEU A 75 -6.66 -15.17 11.91
C LEU A 75 -6.30 -16.26 12.93
N ALA A 76 -5.83 -17.43 12.49
CA ALA A 76 -5.38 -18.48 13.39
C ALA A 76 -4.16 -18.04 14.22
N GLN A 77 -3.21 -17.32 13.61
CA GLN A 77 -2.06 -16.73 14.31
C GLN A 77 -2.49 -15.71 15.37
N LYS A 78 -3.42 -14.81 14.99
CA LYS A 78 -4.03 -13.84 15.89
C LYS A 78 -4.63 -14.56 17.11
N ASP A 79 -5.45 -15.58 16.91
CA ASP A 79 -6.12 -16.25 18.03
C ASP A 79 -5.13 -17.03 18.93
N ALA A 80 -4.05 -17.57 18.35
CA ALA A 80 -2.98 -18.21 19.13
C ALA A 80 -2.24 -17.22 20.03
N LEU A 81 -1.89 -16.03 19.50
CA LEU A 81 -1.25 -14.96 20.26
C LEU A 81 -2.12 -14.56 21.46
N TRP A 82 -3.42 -14.34 21.25
CA TRP A 82 -4.34 -13.95 22.34
C TRP A 82 -4.46 -15.02 23.43
N ARG A 83 -4.47 -16.32 23.07
CA ARG A 83 -4.52 -17.42 24.06
C ARG A 83 -3.26 -17.50 24.93
N GLY A 84 -2.08 -17.18 24.38
CA GLY A 84 -0.81 -17.20 25.11
C GLY A 84 -0.74 -16.17 26.23
N ILE A 85 -1.43 -15.04 26.06
CA ILE A 85 -1.40 -13.88 26.97
C ILE A 85 -2.11 -14.16 28.30
N THR A 86 -3.10 -15.04 28.33
CA THR A 86 -3.99 -15.25 29.49
C THR A 86 -3.37 -16.11 30.60
N ARG A 87 -2.14 -16.64 30.44
CA ARG A 87 -1.67 -17.79 31.24
C ARG A 87 -0.72 -17.49 32.40
N GLN A 88 -0.32 -16.25 32.65
CA GLN A 88 0.58 -15.89 33.77
C GLN A 88 0.09 -14.58 34.39
N GLY A 89 0.28 -14.36 35.70
CA GLY A 89 -0.28 -13.22 36.46
C GLY A 89 0.12 -11.81 35.97
N SER A 90 0.78 -11.70 34.82
CA SER A 90 1.08 -10.51 34.02
C SER A 90 0.48 -10.65 32.62
N GLY A 91 -0.22 -9.62 32.12
CA GLY A 91 -0.84 -9.62 30.79
C GLY A 91 -0.09 -8.79 29.74
N GLN A 92 -0.40 -9.03 28.47
CA GLN A 92 0.08 -8.26 27.31
C GLN A 92 -1.13 -7.64 26.61
N LEU A 93 -1.05 -6.35 26.26
CA LEU A 93 -2.08 -5.68 25.47
C LEU A 93 -1.60 -5.56 24.03
N ILE A 94 -2.26 -6.26 23.12
CA ILE A 94 -2.03 -6.13 21.67
C ILE A 94 -3.06 -5.16 21.10
N ARG A 95 -2.59 -4.14 20.37
CA ARG A 95 -3.43 -3.18 19.64
C ARG A 95 -2.97 -3.07 18.19
N PRO A 96 -3.91 -3.01 17.22
CA PRO A 96 -3.56 -2.76 15.84
C PRO A 96 -3.02 -1.33 15.67
N LEU A 97 -2.22 -1.11 14.63
CA LEU A 97 -1.88 0.23 14.16
C LEU A 97 -3.15 0.91 13.63
N GLU A 98 -3.30 2.20 13.89
CA GLU A 98 -4.46 2.97 13.43
C GLU A 98 -4.47 3.15 11.91
N ARG A 99 -3.28 3.29 11.31
CA ARG A 99 -3.09 3.50 9.87
C ARG A 99 -1.83 2.79 9.39
N ILE A 100 -1.92 2.19 8.21
CA ILE A 100 -0.80 1.57 7.51
C ILE A 100 -0.74 2.13 6.08
N GLY A 101 0.47 2.25 5.53
CA GLY A 101 0.69 2.55 4.11
C GLY A 101 1.29 1.33 3.43
N ILE A 102 0.79 0.98 2.25
CA ILE A 102 1.32 -0.10 1.41
C ILE A 102 1.77 0.54 0.10
N TYR A 103 3.03 0.34 -0.27
CA TYR A 103 3.58 0.79 -1.55
C TYR A 103 3.64 -0.41 -2.51
N VAL A 104 2.99 -0.26 -3.67
CA VAL A 104 3.00 -1.26 -4.74
C VAL A 104 3.68 -0.63 -5.96
N PRO A 105 4.78 -1.20 -6.49
CA PRO A 105 5.41 -0.70 -7.70
C PRO A 105 4.46 -0.74 -8.91
N GLY A 106 4.53 0.27 -9.76
CA GLY A 106 3.82 0.30 -11.05
C GLY A 106 4.56 -0.42 -12.18
N GLY A 107 4.01 -0.35 -13.40
CA GLY A 107 4.63 -0.89 -14.61
C GLY A 107 4.38 -2.38 -14.82
N THR A 108 5.38 -3.12 -15.31
CA THR A 108 5.26 -4.57 -15.59
C THR A 108 5.37 -5.44 -14.34
N ALA A 109 5.78 -4.85 -13.20
CA ALA A 109 5.90 -5.52 -11.91
C ALA A 109 4.64 -5.34 -11.03
N CYS A 110 3.47 -5.21 -11.65
CA CYS A 110 2.18 -5.10 -10.96
C CYS A 110 1.67 -6.49 -10.57
N TYR A 111 1.94 -6.91 -9.34
CA TYR A 111 1.50 -8.21 -8.83
C TYR A 111 0.38 -8.05 -7.79
N PRO A 112 -0.86 -8.51 -8.09
CA PRO A 112 -1.98 -8.46 -7.14
C PRO A 112 -1.79 -9.40 -5.93
N SER A 113 -0.70 -10.16 -5.88
CA SER A 113 -0.31 -11.03 -4.77
C SER A 113 0.54 -10.34 -3.69
N THR A 114 1.02 -9.12 -3.93
CA THR A 114 1.77 -8.32 -2.95
C THR A 114 0.83 -7.74 -1.90
#